data_AF-A0A833A582-F1
#
_entry.id   AF-A0A833A582-F1
#
_cell.length_a   1.000
_cell.length_b   1.000
_cell.length_c   1.000
_cell.angle_alpha   90.00
_cell.angle_beta   90.00
_cell.angle_gamma   90.00
#
_symmetry.space_group_name_H-M   'P 1'
#
loop_
_entity.id
_entity.type
_entity.pdbx_description
1 polymer ?
#
loop_
_entity_poly.entity_id
_entity_poly.type
_entity_poly.pdbx_seq_one_letter_code
_entity_poly.pdbx_strand_id
1 'polypeptide(L)' 'KLFRRLVDEQGVTIIMVTHNLELVSYCDRVVKLRDGVVVGDEKVPRSQ' A
#
# COMPACT_ATOMS: atom_id res chain seq x y z
N LYS A 1 0.25 -0.41 12.14
CA LYS A 1 -0.65 -1.42 12.79
C LYS A 1 -2.14 -1.09 12.67
N LEU A 2 -2.60 0.15 12.88
CA LEU A 2 -4.03 0.52 12.78
C LEU A 2 -4.67 0.15 11.43
N PHE A 3 -4.09 0.61 10.32
CA PHE A 3 -4.62 0.34 8.98
C PHE A 3 -4.78 -1.15 8.69
N ARG A 4 -3.79 -1.96 9.09
CA ARG A 4 -3.82 -3.41 8.92
C ARG A 4 -4.97 -4.06 9.69
N ARG A 5 -5.21 -3.64 10.94
CA ARG A 5 -6.34 -4.15 11.73
C ARG A 5 -7.69 -3.82 11.11
N LEU A 6 -7.86 -2.63 10.53
CA LEU A 6 -9.10 -2.28 9.83
C LEU A 6 -9.34 -3.22 8.64
N VAL A 7 -8.32 -3.49 7.83
CA VAL A 7 -8.41 -4.43 6.71
C VAL A 7 -8.73 -5.85 7.21
N ASP A 8 -7.98 -6.35 8.20
CA ASP A 8 -8.09 -7.74 8.64
C ASP A 8 -9.34 -8.02 9.50
N GLU A 9 -9.75 -7.08 10.36
CA GLU A 9 -10.88 -7.26 11.29
C GLU A 9 -12.21 -6.79 10.70
N GLN A 10 -12.20 -5.78 9.82
CA GLN A 10 -13.42 -5.16 9.29
C GLN A 10 -13.60 -5.35 7.78
N GLY A 11 -12.64 -5.97 7.10
CA GLY A 11 -12.73 -6.25 5.66
C GLY A 11 -12.74 -5.00 4.78
N VAL A 12 -12.33 -3.84 5.31
CA VAL A 12 -12.29 -2.60 4.53
C VAL A 12 -11.09 -2.57 3.59
N THR A 13 -11.24 -1.91 2.44
CA THR A 13 -10.12 -1.63 1.52
C THR A 13 -9.57 -0.24 1.77
N ILE A 14 -8.25 -0.12 1.88
CA ILE A 14 -7.56 1.16 2.12
C ILE A 14 -6.69 1.49 0.92
N ILE A 15 -6.88 2.68 0.36
CA ILE A 15 -5.96 3.28 -0.62
C ILE A 15 -5.20 4.39 0.10
N MET A 16 -3.87 4.30 0.10
CA MET A 16 -2.99 5.28 0.73
C MET A 16 -2.14 5.96 -0.33
N VAL A 17 -2.12 7.30 -0.29
CA VAL A 17 -1.24 8.12 -1.14
C VAL A 17 -0.20 8.77 -0.25
N THR A 18 1.08 8.52 -0.52
CA THR A 18 2.18 9.04 0.30
C THR A 18 3.47 9.17 -0.52
N HIS A 19 4.33 10.08 -0.09
CA HIS A 19 5.72 10.15 -0.54
C HIS A 19 6.69 9.47 0.45
N ASN A 20 6.18 9.01 1.61
CA ASN A 20 6.98 8.28 2.59
C ASN A 20 7.06 6.79 2.19
N LEU A 21 8.24 6.37 1.73
CA LEU A 21 8.50 5.01 1.30
C LEU A 21 8.50 4.00 2.44
N GLU A 22 8.72 4.39 3.70
CA GLU A 22 8.67 3.46 4.84
C GLU A 22 7.28 2.83 5.00
N LEU A 23 6.24 3.55 4.58
CA LEU A 23 4.86 3.09 4.68
C LEU A 23 4.53 1.96 3.70
N VAL A 24 5.33 1.78 2.63
CA VAL A 24 5.19 0.71 1.64
C VAL A 24 5.17 -0.66 2.31
N SER A 25 5.95 -0.84 3.38
CA SER A 25 6.03 -2.10 4.14
C SER A 25 4.69 -2.54 4.75
N TYR A 26 3.73 -1.62 4.93
CA TYR A 26 2.40 -1.92 5.46
C TYR A 26 1.35 -2.21 4.39
N CYS A 27 1.68 -1.99 3.11
CA CYS A 27 0.76 -2.17 1.98
C CYS A 27 0.91 -3.58 1.39
N ASP A 28 -0.17 -4.11 0.82
CA ASP A 28 -0.10 -5.38 0.05
C ASP A 28 0.43 -5.15 -1.39
N ARG A 29 0.33 -3.91 -1.88
CA ARG A 29 0.68 -3.50 -3.26
C ARG A 29 1.09 -2.02 -3.29
N VAL A 30 2.02 -1.67 -4.17
CA VAL A 30 2.43 -0.29 -4.45
C VAL A 30 2.22 0.02 -5.92
N VAL A 31 1.57 1.15 -6.18
CA VAL A 31 1.41 1.72 -7.53
C VAL A 31 2.18 3.04 -7.58
N LYS A 32 3.12 3.14 -8.52
CA LYS A 32 3.92 4.36 -8.74
C LYS A 32 3.28 5.15 -9.88
N LEU A 33 2.97 6.42 -9.61
CA LEU A 33 2.45 7.37 -10.58
C LEU A 33 3.52 8.41 -10.93
N ARG A 34 3.60 8.78 -12.21
CA ARG A 34 4.41 9.90 -12.71
C ARG A 34 3.69 10.51 -13.89
N ASP A 35 3.56 11.83 -13.93
CA ASP A 35 2.96 12.56 -15.06
C ASP A 35 1.58 12.04 -15.50
N GLY A 36 0.73 11.66 -14.53
CA GLY A 36 -0.61 11.13 -14.78
C GLY A 36 -0.66 9.67 -15.26
N VAL A 37 0.49 9.00 -15.39
CA VAL A 37 0.57 7.60 -15.82
C VAL A 37 1.11 6.68 -14.73
N VAL A 38 0.69 5.41 -14.77
CA VAL A 38 1.24 4.36 -13.91
C VAL A 38 2.58 3.91 -14.49
N VAL A 39 3.65 4.10 -13.73
CA VAL A 39 5.03 3.73 -14.11
C VAL A 39 5.56 2.52 -13.34
N GLY A 40 4.79 1.97 -12.41
CA GLY A 40 5.13 0.76 -11.70
C GLY A 40 3.95 0.20 -10.91
N ASP A 41 3.90 -1.12 -10.82
CA ASP A 41 2.84 -1.86 -10.13
C ASP A 41 3.43 -3.14 -9.53
N GLU A 42 3.62 -3.16 -8.22
CA GLU A 42 4.38 -4.19 -7.53
C GLU A 42 3.61 -4.70 -6.32
N LYS A 43 3.54 -6.03 -6.15
CA LYS A 43 3.12 -6.63 -4.88
C LYS A 43 4.26 -6.48 -3.88
N VAL A 44 3.93 -6.07 -2.66
CA VAL A 44 4.92 -6.00 -1.58
C VAL A 44 5.00 -7.39 -0.96
N PRO A 45 6.16 -8.07 -1.00
CA PRO A 45 6.32 -9.34 -0.32
C PRO A 45 6.07 -9.15 1.17
N ARG A 46 5.22 -9.99 1.76
CA ARG A 46 5.05 -9.98 3.22
C ARG A 46 6.31 -10.54 3.85
N SER A 47 7.17 -9.68 4.37
CA SER A 47 8.13 -10.07 5.39
C SER A 47 7.32 -10.40 6.65
N GLN A 48 7.17 -11.69 6.96
CA GLN A 48 6.70 -12.15 8.26
C GLN A 48 7.62 -11.66 9.37
#